data_AF-A0A9Q4AEJ0-F1
#
_entry.id   AF-A0A9Q4AEJ0-F1
#
_cell.length_a   1.000
_cell.length_b   1.000
_cell.length_c   1.000
_cell.angle_alpha   90.00
_cell.angle_beta   90.00
_cell.angle_gamma   90.00
#
_symmetry.space_group_name_H-M   'P 1'
#
loop_
_entity.id
_entity.type
_entity.pdbx_description
1 polymer ?
#
loop_
_entity_poly.entity_id
_entity_poly.type
_entity_poly.pdbx_seq_one_letter_code
_entity_poly.pdbx_strand_id
1 'polypeptide(L)'
;MAKRYTEDFKKQIVSLYNNGKSLADLNREYGIAKSTITTWIERYNGSGSFNIDDNRTEEEKELIELRKKVKQLEMENDILKQAALILGKK
;
A
#
# COMPACT_ATOMS: atom_id res chain seq x y z
N MET A 1 -15.90 11.96 -4.91
CA MET A 1 -14.94 11.33 -5.85
C MET A 1 -13.53 11.70 -5.43
N ALA A 2 -12.62 10.73 -5.32
CA ALA A 2 -11.21 11.02 -5.04
C ALA A 2 -10.57 11.66 -6.28
N LYS A 3 -9.96 12.84 -6.12
CA LYS A 3 -9.22 13.53 -7.18
C LYS A 3 -7.99 12.69 -7.52
N ARG A 4 -7.89 12.21 -8.76
CA ARG A 4 -6.71 11.45 -9.22
C ARG A 4 -5.70 12.41 -9.83
N TYR A 5 -4.45 12.28 -9.41
CA TYR A 5 -3.31 13.02 -9.93
C TYR A 5 -2.38 12.06 -10.66
N THR A 6 -1.81 12.51 -11.78
CA THR A 6 -0.79 11.76 -12.52
C THR A 6 0.49 11.63 -11.70
N GLU A 7 1.30 10.62 -12.00
CA GLU A 7 2.57 10.43 -11.29
C GLU A 7 3.55 11.58 -11.53
N ASP A 8 3.66 12.06 -12.77
CA ASP A 8 4.54 13.19 -13.09
C ASP A 8 4.19 14.44 -12.29
N PHE A 9 2.89 14.71 -12.12
CA PHE A 9 2.43 15.83 -11.31
C PHE A 9 2.82 15.64 -9.84
N LYS A 10 2.63 14.44 -9.28
CA LYS A 10 3.06 14.15 -7.90
C LYS A 10 4.58 14.31 -7.73
N LYS A 11 5.39 13.83 -8.70
CA LYS A 11 6.86 14.00 -8.69
C LYS A 11 7.24 15.47 -8.70
N GLN A 12 6.57 16.28 -9.51
CA GLN A 12 6.79 17.73 -9.54
C GLN A 12 6.52 18.37 -8.17
N ILE A 13 5.40 18.04 -7.52
CA ILE A 13 5.05 18.58 -6.20
C ILE A 13 6.09 18.15 -5.14
N VAL A 14 6.51 16.88 -5.14
CA VAL A 14 7.55 16.39 -4.22
C VAL A 14 8.89 17.08 -4.48
N SER A 15 9.27 17.27 -5.75
CA SER A 15 10.49 18.00 -6.11
C SER A 15 10.45 19.45 -5.62
N LEU A 16 9.34 20.16 -5.80
CA LEU A 16 9.18 21.53 -5.30
C LEU A 16 9.31 21.59 -3.77
N TYR A 17 8.74 20.63 -3.04
CA TYR A 17 8.89 20.54 -1.60
C TYR A 17 10.35 20.30 -1.19
N ASN A 18 11.00 19.32 -1.82
CA ASN A 18 12.42 19.00 -1.56
C ASN A 18 13.36 20.17 -1.90
N ASN A 19 12.96 21.05 -2.82
CA ASN A 19 13.65 22.30 -3.16
C ASN A 19 13.31 23.47 -2.22
N GLY A 20 12.63 23.23 -1.10
CA GLY A 20 12.41 24.21 -0.03
C GLY A 20 11.04 24.90 -0.03
N LYS A 21 10.12 24.53 -0.93
CA LYS A 21 8.75 25.10 -0.94
C LYS A 21 7.94 24.52 0.22
N SER A 22 7.21 25.37 0.96
CA SER A 22 6.44 24.91 2.11
C SER A 22 5.14 24.20 1.70
N LEU A 23 4.62 23.33 2.59
CA LEU A 23 3.30 22.71 2.39
C LEU A 23 2.17 23.75 2.28
N ALA A 24 2.32 24.90 2.93
CA ALA A 24 1.34 25.99 2.87
C ALA A 24 1.30 26.64 1.48
N ASP A 25 2.47 26.87 0.88
CA ASP A 25 2.55 27.45 -0.46
C ASP A 25 2.02 26.47 -1.51
N LEU A 26 2.39 25.19 -1.39
CA LEU A 26 1.89 24.13 -2.30
C LEU A 26 0.37 23.96 -2.20
N ASN A 27 -0.19 24.03 -1.00
CA ASN A 27 -1.64 24.01 -0.81
C ASN A 27 -2.32 25.23 -1.43
N ARG A 28 -1.77 26.44 -1.22
CA ARG A 28 -2.34 27.69 -1.74
C ARG A 28 -2.29 27.77 -3.28
N GLU A 29 -1.19 27.31 -3.88
CA GLU A 29 -0.96 27.41 -5.33
C GLU A 29 -1.65 26.31 -6.13
N TYR A 30 -1.63 25.07 -5.64
CA TYR A 30 -2.17 23.92 -6.37
C TYR A 30 -3.53 23.43 -5.83
N GLY A 31 -4.00 23.98 -4.71
CA GLY A 31 -5.27 23.59 -4.09
C GLY A 31 -5.27 22.16 -3.55
N ILE A 32 -4.10 21.58 -3.26
CA ILE A 32 -3.95 20.20 -2.79
C ILE A 32 -3.89 20.21 -1.26
N ALA A 33 -4.66 19.34 -0.61
CA ALA A 33 -4.63 19.23 0.85
C ALA A 33 -3.20 18.90 1.34
N LYS A 34 -2.77 19.56 2.42
CA LYS A 34 -1.43 19.37 3.01
C LYS A 34 -1.15 17.90 3.34
N SER A 35 -2.13 17.19 3.90
CA SER A 35 -2.01 15.76 4.21
C SER A 35 -1.73 14.92 2.97
N THR A 36 -2.37 15.22 1.83
CA THR A 36 -2.12 14.54 0.56
C THR A 36 -0.69 14.77 0.07
N ILE A 37 -0.20 16.01 0.17
CA ILE A 37 1.18 16.36 -0.19
C ILE A 37 2.16 15.62 0.72
N THR A 38 1.95 15.63 2.03
CA THR A 38 2.78 14.91 3.02
C THR A 38 2.88 13.44 2.68
N THR A 39 1.76 12.77 2.40
CA THR A 39 1.78 11.34 2.01
C THR A 39 2.58 11.08 0.72
N TRP A 40 2.55 12.00 -0.25
CA TRP A 40 3.35 11.84 -1.47
C TRP A 40 4.84 11.99 -1.19
N ILE A 41 5.22 12.95 -0.35
CA ILE A 41 6.61 13.18 0.05
C ILE A 41 7.14 11.96 0.81
N GLU A 42 6.42 11.50 1.83
CA GLU A 42 6.83 10.36 2.66
C GLU A 42 7.04 9.11 1.79
N ARG A 43 6.08 8.79 0.92
CA ARG A 43 6.17 7.60 0.06
C ARG A 43 7.30 7.70 -0.96
N TYR A 44 7.37 8.82 -1.68
CA TYR A 44 8.34 8.97 -2.75
C TYR A 44 9.77 9.11 -2.22
N ASN A 45 9.98 9.80 -1.11
CA ASN A 45 11.30 9.90 -0.49
C ASN A 45 11.71 8.60 0.20
N GLY A 46 10.74 7.77 0.64
CA GLY A 46 11.00 6.46 1.25
C GLY A 46 11.40 5.38 0.25
N SER A 47 10.66 5.23 -0.86
CA SER A 47 10.87 4.13 -1.81
C SER A 47 11.07 4.54 -3.27
N GLY A 48 10.99 5.83 -3.60
CA GLY A 48 10.98 6.31 -4.99
C GLY A 48 9.66 6.05 -5.71
N SER A 49 8.64 5.52 -5.03
CA SER A 49 7.34 5.15 -5.58
C SER A 49 6.19 5.74 -4.78
N PHE A 50 5.09 6.09 -5.47
CA PHE A 50 3.83 6.47 -4.80
C PHE A 50 2.96 5.27 -4.42
N ASN A 51 3.33 4.08 -4.91
CA ASN A 51 2.61 2.85 -4.58
C ASN A 51 2.87 2.47 -3.12
N ILE A 52 1.79 2.08 -2.43
CA ILE A 52 1.86 1.65 -1.05
C ILE A 52 2.58 0.31 -0.90
N ASP A 53 2.48 -0.57 -1.90
CA ASP A 53 3.11 -1.88 -1.86
C ASP A 53 4.65 -1.77 -1.83
N ASP A 54 5.19 -0.80 -2.55
CA ASP A 54 6.64 -0.52 -2.61
C ASP A 54 7.16 0.17 -1.34
N ASN A 55 6.26 0.70 -0.51
CA ASN A 55 6.58 1.36 0.76
C ASN A 55 6.44 0.43 1.97
N ARG A 56 6.11 -0.86 1.75
CA ARG A 56 6.04 -1.83 2.83
C ARG A 56 7.42 -2.23 3.31
N THR A 57 7.54 -2.43 4.63
CA THR A 57 8.74 -3.06 5.20
C THR A 57 8.81 -4.55 4.82
N GLU A 58 9.99 -5.16 4.94
CA GLU A 58 10.14 -6.60 4.69
C GLU A 58 9.29 -7.43 5.65
N GLU A 59 9.18 -7.01 6.92
CA GLU A 59 8.31 -7.63 7.92
C GLU A 59 6.83 -7.59 7.50
N GLU A 60 6.37 -6.47 6.96
CA GLU A 60 4.99 -6.35 6.46
C GLU A 60 4.73 -7.25 5.26
N LYS A 61 5.71 -7.38 4.35
CA LYS A 61 5.62 -8.30 3.20
C LYS A 61 5.54 -9.75 3.67
N GLU A 62 6.44 -10.16 4.55
CA GLU A 62 6.46 -11.51 5.13
C GLU A 62 5.15 -11.82 5.87
N LEU A 63 4.62 -10.87 6.65
CA LEU A 63 3.34 -11.03 7.33
C LEU A 63 2.18 -11.26 6.36
N ILE A 64 2.16 -10.55 5.23
CA ILE A 64 1.14 -10.74 4.19
C ILE A 64 1.26 -12.14 3.57
N GLU A 65 2.48 -12.60 3.28
CA GLU A 65 2.73 -13.93 2.71
C GLU A 65 2.33 -15.05 3.69
N LEU A 66 2.72 -14.92 4.96
CA LEU A 66 2.36 -15.87 6.01
C LEU A 66 0.85 -15.95 6.18
N ARG A 67 0.13 -14.82 6.18
CA ARG A 67 -1.34 -14.81 6.26
C ARG A 67 -1.99 -15.51 5.07
N LYS A 68 -1.46 -15.34 3.86
CA LYS A 68 -1.94 -16.07 2.67
C LYS A 68 -1.71 -17.57 2.82
N LYS A 69 -0.53 -17.97 3.29
CA LYS A 69 -0.18 -19.38 3.49
C LYS A 69 -1.03 -20.05 4.56
N VAL A 70 -1.26 -19.38 5.69
CA VAL A 70 -2.16 -19.87 6.76
C VAL A 70 -3.55 -20.11 6.20
N LYS A 71 -4.11 -19.13 5.48
CA LYS A 71 -5.44 -19.28 4.88
C LYS A 71 -5.52 -20.47 3.91
N GLN A 72 -4.49 -20.66 3.08
CA GLN A 72 -4.43 -21.80 2.17
C GLN A 72 -4.41 -23.13 2.93
N LEU A 73 -3.57 -23.23 3.96
CA LEU A 73 -3.45 -24.43 4.79
C LEU A 73 -4.75 -24.74 5.54
N GLU A 74 -5.45 -23.72 6.03
CA GLU A 74 -6.76 -23.88 6.66
C GLU A 74 -7.78 -24.46 5.66
N MET A 75 -7.83 -23.93 4.44
CA MET A 75 -8.70 -24.46 3.38
C MET A 75 -8.36 -25.90 3.00
N GLU A 76 -7.08 -26.23 2.83
CA GLU A 76 -6.62 -27.60 2.56
C GLU A 76 -7.01 -28.54 3.69
N ASN A 77 -6.82 -28.11 4.94
CA ASN A 77 -7.20 -28.89 6.13
C ASN A 77 -8.70 -29.16 6.18
N ASP A 78 -9.53 -28.16 5.86
CA ASP A 78 -10.98 -28.31 5.81
C ASP A 78 -11.40 -29.29 4.73
N ILE A 79 -10.81 -29.24 3.54
CA ILE A 79 -11.06 -30.21 2.46
C ILE A 79 -10.69 -31.62 2.91
N LEU A 80 -9.53 -31.80 3.54
CA LEU A 80 -9.08 -33.09 4.05
C LEU A 80 -10.01 -33.64 5.14
N LYS A 81 -10.48 -32.79 6.06
CA LYS A 81 -11.48 -33.15 7.06
C LYS A 81 -12.80 -33.60 6.42
N GLN A 82 -13.30 -32.86 5.42
CA GLN A 82 -14.51 -33.25 4.69
C GLN A 82 -14.33 -34.59 3.98
N ALA A 83 -13.19 -34.81 3.32
CA ALA A 83 -12.87 -36.09 2.67
C ALA A 83 -12.83 -37.26 3.67
N ALA A 84 -12.19 -37.06 4.84
CA ALA A 84 -12.12 -38.08 5.89
C ALA A 84 -13.51 -38.45 6.43
N LEU A 85 -14.41 -37.47 6.60
CA LEU A 85 -15.79 -37.71 7.03
C LEU A 85 -16.59 -38.52 6.00
N ILE A 86 -16.37 -38.27 4.70
CA ILE A 86 -17.03 -39.02 3.62
C ILE A 86 -16.52 -40.46 3.58
N LEU A 87 -15.20 -40.66 3.71
CA LEU A 87 -14.58 -41.98 3.65
C LEU A 87 -14.87 -42.83 4.90
N GLY A 88 -14.93 -42.24 6.09
CA GLY A 88 -15.20 -42.94 7.34
C GLY A 88 -16.68 -43.26 7.59
N LYS A 89 -17.59 -42.79 6.73
CA LYS A 89 -19.03 -43.11 6.76
C LYS A 89 -19.40 -44.33 5.88
N LYS A 90 -18.41 -44.99 5.29
CA LYS A 90 -18.55 -46.21 4.50
C LYS A 90 -18.10 -47.42 5.30
#